data_AF-A0A0K1JGN2-F1
#
_entry.id   AF-A0A0K1JGN2-F1
#
_cell.length_a   1.000
_cell.length_b   1.000
_cell.length_c   1.000
_cell.angle_alpha   90.00
_cell.angle_beta   90.00
_cell.angle_gamma   90.00
#
_symmetry.space_group_name_H-M   'P 1'
#
loop_
_entity.id
_entity.type
_entity.pdbx_description
1 polymer ?
#
loop_
_entity_poly.entity_id
_entity_poly.type
_entity_poly.pdbx_seq_one_letter_code
_entity_poly.pdbx_strand_id
1 'polypeptide(L)'
;MRLPSFARRPDVAARAAVNDKATGPVARPRWERLLPDTWQGDSRESAWRRARGRRAASGLLVAVASVGVIGAVRPADEPTKAVVVAAHAIPAGQRLVAADLETTRWPLRASLPAGPPLARLVGQTVVTPLSPGEPVTSTRLRSAHTLPPVAADQVVVSVPISDQSLISTVRVGDRVDAWAAASGRQVGRDLRVVGTVAAVQADGGRLSAAQAAQPPGVLLAVDRSVAGALAMAQAGSQSPGTAVLLALRPTT
;
A
#
# COMPACT_ATOMS: atom_id res chain seq x y z
N MET A 1 -11.78 -112.24 33.70
CA MET A 1 -12.98 -112.75 34.42
C MET A 1 -12.74 -112.52 35.92
N ARG A 2 -13.71 -111.93 36.62
CA ARG A 2 -13.75 -111.48 38.04
C ARG A 2 -13.04 -110.16 38.43
N LEU A 3 -13.84 -109.09 38.43
CA LEU A 3 -13.87 -107.98 39.40
C LEU A 3 -14.49 -108.49 40.75
N PRO A 4 -14.65 -107.68 41.83
CA PRO A 4 -14.00 -106.42 42.28
C PRO A 4 -13.58 -106.46 43.78
N SER A 5 -12.90 -105.43 44.30
CA SER A 5 -13.08 -105.04 45.71
C SER A 5 -12.84 -103.54 45.95
N PHE A 6 -13.60 -103.02 46.92
CA PHE A 6 -13.88 -101.61 47.21
C PHE A 6 -12.90 -100.98 48.22
N ALA A 7 -12.99 -99.64 48.31
CA ALA A 7 -12.48 -98.72 49.35
C ALA A 7 -11.11 -98.08 49.03
N ARG A 8 -10.89 -96.77 49.13
CA ARG A 8 -11.55 -95.68 49.89
C ARG A 8 -11.51 -94.37 49.08
N ARG A 9 -12.56 -93.54 49.24
CA ARG A 9 -12.57 -92.13 48.84
C ARG A 9 -11.73 -91.31 49.83
N PRO A 10 -10.80 -90.44 49.39
CA PRO A 10 -10.32 -89.34 50.21
C PRO A 10 -11.27 -88.12 50.13
N ASP A 11 -11.36 -87.42 51.26
CA ASP A 11 -12.22 -86.29 51.60
C ASP A 11 -12.32 -85.18 50.54
N VAL A 12 -13.55 -84.83 50.18
CA VAL A 12 -13.92 -83.65 49.37
C VAL A 12 -14.19 -82.43 50.27
N ALA A 13 -13.94 -82.51 51.58
CA ALA A 13 -14.34 -81.48 52.54
C ALA A 13 -13.30 -80.39 52.85
N ALA A 14 -12.11 -80.39 52.24
CA ALA A 14 -11.02 -79.46 52.59
C ALA A 14 -10.54 -78.55 51.44
N ARG A 15 -11.44 -78.18 50.50
CA ARG A 15 -11.13 -77.24 49.41
C ARG A 15 -12.19 -76.17 49.16
N ALA A 16 -13.06 -75.93 50.14
CA ALA A 16 -14.15 -74.96 50.06
C ALA A 16 -13.93 -73.70 50.91
N ALA A 17 -12.69 -73.41 51.35
CA ALA A 17 -12.42 -72.30 52.26
C ALA A 17 -11.20 -71.43 51.86
N VAL A 18 -10.97 -71.20 50.57
CA VAL A 18 -10.05 -70.12 50.10
C VAL A 18 -10.52 -69.63 48.72
N ASN A 19 -11.63 -68.90 48.65
CA ASN A 19 -11.84 -67.78 47.71
C ASN A 19 -13.22 -67.15 47.92
N ASP A 20 -13.43 -66.58 49.11
CA ASP A 20 -14.59 -65.72 49.36
C ASP A 20 -14.12 -64.36 49.90
N LYS A 21 -13.19 -63.75 49.17
CA LYS A 21 -12.72 -62.38 49.37
C LYS A 21 -12.42 -61.77 48.01
N ALA A 22 -13.45 -61.18 47.39
CA ALA A 22 -13.40 -59.90 46.65
C ALA A 22 -14.56 -59.79 45.66
N THR A 23 -15.76 -59.47 46.14
CA THR A 23 -16.83 -58.91 45.31
C THR A 23 -17.40 -57.66 45.98
N GLY A 24 -16.52 -56.71 46.29
CA GLY A 24 -16.94 -55.31 46.32
C GLY A 24 -17.33 -54.87 44.89
N PRO A 25 -18.29 -53.96 44.71
CA PRO A 25 -18.62 -53.46 43.38
C PRO A 25 -17.34 -52.89 42.76
N VAL A 26 -16.87 -53.52 41.68
CA VAL A 26 -15.71 -53.02 40.93
C VAL A 26 -16.07 -51.62 40.46
N ALA A 27 -15.42 -50.62 41.06
CA ALA A 27 -15.63 -49.22 40.74
C ALA A 27 -15.21 -49.02 39.27
N ARG A 28 -16.21 -49.02 38.38
CA ARG A 28 -16.03 -48.80 36.95
C ARG A 28 -15.28 -47.48 36.74
N PRO A 29 -14.22 -47.47 35.92
CA PRO A 29 -13.44 -46.26 35.70
C PRO A 29 -14.32 -45.15 35.12
N ARG A 30 -14.12 -43.93 35.60
CA ARG A 30 -15.02 -42.77 35.42
C ARG A 30 -15.35 -42.43 33.96
N TRP A 31 -14.51 -42.85 33.01
CA TRP A 31 -14.73 -42.66 31.57
C TRP A 31 -15.80 -43.60 30.99
N GLU A 32 -16.13 -44.72 31.63
CA GLU A 32 -17.22 -45.60 31.19
C GLU A 32 -18.59 -44.92 31.32
N ARG A 33 -18.73 -43.94 32.23
CA ARG A 33 -19.96 -43.14 32.37
C ARG A 33 -20.22 -42.16 31.21
N LEU A 34 -19.24 -41.96 30.32
CA LEU A 34 -19.38 -41.08 29.15
C LEU A 34 -19.84 -41.83 27.89
N LEU A 35 -19.92 -43.16 27.96
CA LEU A 35 -20.37 -44.00 26.85
C LEU A 35 -21.87 -44.30 26.99
N PRO A 36 -22.66 -44.18 25.90
CA PRO A 36 -24.10 -44.48 25.92
C PRO A 36 -24.40 -45.87 26.50
N ASP A 37 -25.48 -45.99 27.28
CA ASP A 37 -25.84 -47.24 27.99
C ASP A 37 -25.95 -48.47 27.06
N THR A 38 -26.28 -48.24 25.78
CA THR A 38 -26.35 -49.28 24.74
C THR A 38 -25.00 -49.89 24.36
N TRP A 39 -23.89 -49.31 24.81
CA TRP A 39 -22.52 -49.78 24.53
C TRP A 39 -21.86 -50.47 25.72
N GLN A 40 -22.56 -50.54 26.87
CA GLN A 40 -22.07 -51.17 28.09
C GLN A 40 -22.66 -52.59 28.24
N GLY A 41 -21.99 -53.59 27.69
CA GLY A 41 -22.32 -55.01 27.88
C GLY A 41 -21.25 -55.93 27.31
N ASP A 42 -21.17 -57.18 27.80
CA ASP A 42 -20.20 -58.19 27.34
C ASP A 42 -20.65 -58.99 26.12
N SER A 43 -21.75 -58.57 25.47
CA SER A 43 -22.27 -59.22 24.27
C SER A 43 -21.37 -58.94 23.05
N ARG A 44 -21.24 -59.94 22.16
CA ARG A 44 -20.47 -59.81 20.91
C ARG A 44 -20.95 -58.65 20.02
N GLU A 45 -22.22 -58.26 20.16
CA GLU A 45 -22.82 -57.13 19.45
C GLU A 45 -22.30 -55.77 19.95
N SER A 46 -22.08 -55.60 21.26
CA SER A 46 -21.48 -54.38 21.81
C SER A 46 -20.02 -54.22 21.37
N ALA A 47 -19.29 -55.34 21.24
CA ALA A 47 -17.92 -55.35 20.76
C ALA A 47 -17.84 -54.93 19.28
N TRP A 48 -18.78 -55.38 18.44
CA TRP A 48 -18.87 -54.96 17.04
C TRP A 48 -19.21 -53.47 16.90
N ARG A 49 -20.15 -52.95 17.70
CA ARG A 49 -20.51 -51.53 17.73
C ARG A 49 -19.35 -50.65 18.18
N ARG A 50 -18.61 -51.06 19.23
CA ARG A 50 -17.37 -50.38 19.67
C ARG A 50 -16.30 -50.39 18.59
N ALA A 51 -16.10 -51.51 17.90
CA ALA A 51 -15.14 -51.60 16.80
C ALA A 51 -15.53 -50.68 15.63
N ARG A 52 -16.83 -50.61 15.28
CA ARG A 52 -17.35 -49.71 14.23
C ARG A 52 -17.23 -48.25 14.65
N GLY A 53 -17.56 -47.91 15.89
CA GLY A 53 -17.43 -46.58 16.47
C GLY A 53 -15.97 -46.12 16.51
N ARG A 54 -15.04 -47.01 16.89
CA ARG A 54 -13.59 -46.73 16.82
C ARG A 54 -13.12 -46.45 15.40
N ARG A 55 -13.58 -47.22 14.40
CA ARG A 55 -13.24 -46.95 12.99
C ARG A 55 -13.77 -45.61 12.50
N ALA A 56 -15.01 -45.26 12.86
CA ALA A 56 -15.59 -43.96 12.53
C ALA A 56 -14.83 -42.80 13.21
N ALA A 57 -14.50 -42.95 14.50
CA ALA A 57 -13.71 -41.97 15.24
C ALA A 57 -12.31 -41.78 14.66
N SER A 58 -11.63 -42.88 14.30
CA SER A 58 -10.33 -42.82 13.62
C SER A 58 -10.42 -42.11 12.27
N GLY A 59 -11.46 -42.37 11.47
CA GLY A 59 -11.69 -41.67 10.21
C GLY A 59 -11.93 -40.17 10.41
N LEU A 60 -12.70 -39.80 11.43
CA LEU A 60 -12.96 -38.40 11.76
C LEU A 60 -11.69 -37.68 12.23
N LEU A 61 -10.88 -38.33 13.06
CA LEU A 61 -9.59 -37.78 13.50
C LEU A 61 -8.63 -37.58 12.34
N VAL A 62 -8.56 -38.52 11.39
CA VAL A 62 -7.75 -38.37 10.17
C VAL A 62 -8.27 -37.20 9.33
N ALA A 63 -9.58 -37.08 9.12
CA ALA A 63 -10.16 -35.97 8.37
C ALA A 63 -9.85 -34.61 9.01
N VAL A 64 -10.00 -34.49 10.34
CA VAL A 64 -9.66 -33.27 11.08
C VAL A 64 -8.16 -32.97 11.00
N ALA A 65 -7.31 -33.98 11.13
CA ALA A 65 -5.86 -33.81 10.98
C ALA A 65 -5.49 -33.36 9.56
N SER A 66 -6.09 -33.94 8.52
CA SER A 66 -5.88 -33.54 7.13
C SER A 66 -6.32 -32.11 6.86
N VAL A 67 -7.48 -31.69 7.37
CA VAL A 67 -7.94 -30.29 7.26
C VAL A 67 -6.99 -29.34 8.00
N GLY A 68 -6.51 -29.74 9.18
CA GLY A 68 -5.51 -28.99 9.94
C GLY A 68 -4.18 -28.84 9.18
N VAL A 69 -3.69 -29.91 8.56
CA VAL A 69 -2.48 -29.89 7.72
C VAL A 69 -2.68 -29.01 6.48
N ILE A 70 -3.82 -29.11 5.79
CA ILE A 70 -4.13 -28.25 4.65
C ILE A 70 -4.19 -26.78 5.07
N GLY A 71 -4.80 -26.47 6.22
CA GLY A 71 -4.82 -25.12 6.78
C GLY A 71 -3.45 -24.60 7.17
N ALA A 72 -2.58 -25.45 7.73
CA ALA A 72 -1.23 -25.09 8.15
C ALA A 72 -0.25 -24.93 6.97
N VAL A 73 -0.44 -25.70 5.89
CA VAL A 73 0.41 -25.65 4.68
C VAL A 73 -0.09 -24.61 3.69
N ARG A 74 -1.32 -24.09 3.87
CA ARG A 74 -1.85 -23.02 3.02
C ARG A 74 -0.93 -21.79 3.11
N PRO A 75 -0.36 -21.32 1.99
CA PRO A 75 0.42 -20.09 1.97
C PRO A 75 -0.45 -18.95 2.51
N ALA A 76 0.10 -18.14 3.42
CA ALA A 76 -0.58 -16.92 3.84
C ALA A 76 -0.89 -16.07 2.60
N ASP A 77 -2.11 -15.53 2.53
CA ASP A 77 -2.49 -14.64 1.44
C ASP A 77 -1.45 -13.51 1.34
N GLU A 78 -0.94 -13.29 0.13
CA GLU A 78 0.14 -12.34 -0.07
C GLU A 78 -0.32 -10.93 0.35
N PRO A 79 0.46 -10.19 1.15
CA PRO A 79 0.06 -8.85 1.56
C PRO A 79 -0.19 -7.98 0.33
N THR A 80 -1.36 -7.36 0.26
CA THR A 80 -1.73 -6.42 -0.82
C THR A 80 -1.77 -4.98 -0.33
N LYS A 81 -1.46 -4.03 -1.20
CA LYS A 81 -1.66 -2.59 -1.02
C LYS A 81 -2.72 -2.05 -1.96
N ALA A 82 -3.44 -1.01 -1.54
CA ALA A 82 -4.37 -0.28 -2.40
C ALA A 82 -3.60 0.65 -3.33
N VAL A 83 -3.90 0.59 -4.63
CA VAL A 83 -3.28 1.40 -5.68
C VAL A 83 -4.39 2.02 -6.52
N VAL A 84 -4.28 3.32 -6.80
CA VAL A 84 -5.20 4.00 -7.70
C VAL A 84 -4.77 3.77 -9.15
N VAL A 85 -5.70 3.29 -9.96
CA VAL A 85 -5.52 3.00 -11.39
C VAL A 85 -6.54 3.78 -12.22
N ALA A 86 -6.28 3.92 -13.52
CA ALA A 86 -7.25 4.49 -14.45
C ALA A 86 -8.38 3.48 -14.72
N ALA A 87 -9.64 3.91 -14.55
CA ALA A 87 -10.82 3.07 -14.78
C ALA A 87 -11.07 2.81 -16.28
N HIS A 88 -10.68 3.76 -17.14
CA HIS A 88 -10.74 3.67 -18.60
C HIS A 88 -9.52 4.35 -19.22
N ALA A 89 -9.45 4.39 -20.56
CA ALA A 89 -8.40 5.12 -21.25
C ALA A 89 -8.57 6.62 -21.00
N ILE A 90 -7.52 7.29 -20.53
CA ILE A 90 -7.54 8.74 -20.25
C ILE A 90 -6.52 9.42 -21.18
N PRO A 91 -6.96 10.28 -22.11
CA PRO A 91 -6.07 11.02 -22.99
C PRO A 91 -5.22 12.04 -22.21
N ALA A 92 -4.06 12.39 -22.77
CA ALA A 92 -3.25 13.49 -22.27
C ALA A 92 -4.04 14.82 -22.35
N GLY A 93 -3.83 15.69 -21.36
CA GLY A 93 -4.53 16.97 -21.21
C GLY A 93 -5.87 16.88 -20.49
N GLN A 94 -6.42 15.68 -20.25
CA GLN A 94 -7.66 15.54 -19.50
C GLN A 94 -7.45 15.82 -18.01
N ARG A 95 -8.42 16.50 -17.41
CA ARG A 95 -8.50 16.72 -15.97
C ARG A 95 -9.16 15.52 -15.30
N LEU A 96 -8.47 14.91 -14.35
CA LEU A 96 -8.94 13.73 -13.63
C LEU A 96 -10.16 14.06 -12.76
N VAL A 97 -11.23 13.29 -12.92
CA VAL A 97 -12.36 13.28 -11.98
C VAL A 97 -12.41 11.95 -11.23
N ALA A 98 -13.18 11.90 -10.14
CA ALA A 98 -13.28 10.68 -9.32
C ALA A 98 -13.81 9.47 -10.09
N ALA A 99 -14.64 9.69 -11.12
CA ALA A 99 -15.18 8.63 -11.97
C ALA A 99 -14.14 8.00 -12.91
N ASP A 100 -13.04 8.70 -13.20
CA ASP A 100 -11.97 8.20 -14.08
C ASP A 100 -10.99 7.27 -13.34
N LEU A 101 -11.14 7.15 -12.01
CA LEU A 101 -10.18 6.51 -11.12
C LEU A 101 -10.83 5.33 -10.37
N GLU A 102 -10.09 4.23 -10.26
CA GLU A 102 -10.49 3.06 -9.50
C GLU A 102 -9.38 2.65 -8.52
N THR A 103 -9.75 2.05 -7.39
CA THR A 103 -8.77 1.53 -6.42
C THR A 103 -8.68 0.01 -6.55
N THR A 104 -7.53 -0.49 -6.96
CA THR A 104 -7.26 -1.93 -7.11
C THR A 104 -6.23 -2.42 -6.07
N ARG A 105 -6.33 -3.68 -5.65
CA ARG A 105 -5.35 -4.33 -4.75
C ARG A 105 -4.20 -4.91 -5.56
N TRP A 106 -2.98 -4.50 -5.24
CA TRP A 106 -1.76 -5.02 -5.85
C TRP A 106 -0.87 -5.72 -4.80
N PRO A 107 -0.10 -6.74 -5.19
CA PRO A 107 0.88 -7.36 -4.29
C PRO A 107 1.87 -6.33 -3.74
N LEU A 108 2.18 -6.40 -2.44
CA LEU A 108 3.12 -5.48 -1.81
C LEU A 108 4.51 -5.52 -2.47
N ARG A 109 4.91 -6.70 -2.97
CA ARG A 109 6.16 -6.94 -3.71
C ARG A 109 6.24 -6.23 -5.07
N ALA A 110 5.12 -5.75 -5.61
CA ALA A 110 5.13 -5.03 -6.87
C ALA A 110 5.84 -3.68 -6.66
N SER A 111 6.99 -3.54 -7.34
CA SER A 111 7.76 -2.30 -7.38
C SER A 111 7.02 -1.27 -8.20
N LEU A 112 6.13 -0.55 -7.53
CA LEU A 112 5.38 0.57 -8.06
C LEU A 112 5.86 1.84 -7.36
N PRO A 113 6.15 2.92 -8.11
CA PRO A 113 6.31 4.24 -7.52
C PRO A 113 5.10 4.57 -6.65
N ALA A 114 5.32 5.15 -5.46
CA ALA A 114 4.22 5.53 -4.58
C ALA A 114 3.29 6.52 -5.30
N GLY A 115 2.05 6.10 -5.53
CA GLY A 115 1.02 6.94 -6.11
C GLY A 115 0.43 7.89 -5.06
N PRO A 116 0.02 9.11 -5.43
CA PRO A 116 -0.72 9.99 -4.53
C PRO A 116 -2.05 9.34 -4.08
N PRO A 117 -2.58 9.69 -2.90
CA PRO A 117 -3.92 9.28 -2.51
C PRO A 117 -4.98 9.86 -3.47
N LEU A 118 -6.09 9.14 -3.67
CA LEU A 118 -7.18 9.51 -4.59
C LEU A 118 -7.61 10.99 -4.47
N ALA A 119 -7.76 11.48 -3.24
CA ALA A 119 -8.17 12.87 -2.98
C ALA A 119 -7.22 13.93 -3.56
N ARG A 120 -5.93 13.59 -3.76
CA ARG A 120 -4.95 14.49 -4.38
C ARG A 120 -4.87 14.35 -5.91
N LEU A 121 -5.45 13.29 -6.46
CA LEU A 121 -5.48 13.02 -7.91
C LEU A 121 -6.62 13.75 -8.61
N VAL A 122 -7.75 13.94 -7.93
CA VAL A 122 -8.90 14.65 -8.49
C VAL A 122 -8.51 16.11 -8.77
N GLY A 123 -8.81 16.56 -9.98
CA GLY A 123 -8.52 17.91 -10.45
C GLY A 123 -7.14 18.10 -11.08
N GLN A 124 -6.29 17.06 -11.09
CA GLN A 124 -4.99 17.05 -11.75
C GLN A 124 -5.12 16.85 -13.27
N THR A 125 -4.14 17.31 -14.04
CA THR A 125 -4.11 17.11 -15.49
C THR A 125 -3.11 16.02 -15.88
N VAL A 126 -3.56 15.07 -16.68
CA VAL A 126 -2.73 13.97 -17.20
C VAL A 126 -1.77 14.50 -18.27
N VAL A 127 -0.48 14.20 -18.16
CA VAL A 127 0.55 14.67 -19.14
C VAL A 127 0.76 13.68 -20.27
N THR A 128 0.61 12.39 -19.97
CA THR A 128 0.77 11.27 -20.91
C THR A 128 -0.45 10.37 -20.84
N PRO A 129 -0.94 9.86 -21.97
CA PRO A 129 -2.14 9.04 -21.98
C PRO A 129 -2.00 7.84 -21.04
N LEU A 130 -3.09 7.51 -20.34
CA LEU A 130 -3.18 6.37 -19.43
C LEU A 130 -4.08 5.31 -20.03
N SER A 131 -3.63 4.06 -19.98
CA SER A 131 -4.44 2.91 -20.36
C SER A 131 -5.30 2.42 -19.19
N PRO A 132 -6.44 1.74 -19.46
CA PRO A 132 -7.23 1.12 -18.39
C PRO A 132 -6.39 0.19 -17.51
N GLY A 133 -6.55 0.27 -16.19
CA GLY A 133 -5.81 -0.52 -15.20
C GLY A 133 -4.38 -0.07 -14.94
N GLU A 134 -3.91 0.99 -15.62
CA GLU A 134 -2.58 1.53 -15.41
C GLU A 134 -2.51 2.34 -14.10
N PRO A 135 -1.48 2.16 -13.25
CA PRO A 135 -1.33 2.89 -11.99
C PRO A 135 -1.01 4.36 -12.23
N VAL A 136 -1.72 5.23 -11.51
CA VAL A 136 -1.53 6.69 -11.61
C VAL A 136 -0.34 7.12 -10.75
N THR A 137 0.77 7.49 -11.41
CA THR A 137 1.99 7.97 -10.74
C THR A 137 2.12 9.48 -10.80
N SER A 138 2.80 10.08 -9.81
CA SER A 138 3.06 11.53 -9.76
C SER A 138 3.80 12.05 -10.99
N THR A 139 4.67 11.24 -11.60
CA THR A 139 5.43 11.58 -12.80
C THR A 139 4.56 11.79 -14.05
N ARG A 140 3.33 11.25 -14.07
CA ARG A 140 2.40 11.40 -15.19
C ARG A 140 1.37 12.51 -14.99
N LEU A 141 1.42 13.17 -13.83
CA LEU A 141 0.50 14.23 -13.47
C LEU A 141 1.21 15.57 -13.57
N ARG A 142 0.55 16.51 -14.23
CA ARG A 142 0.84 17.92 -14.08
C ARG A 142 -0.09 18.38 -12.98
N SER A 143 0.52 18.77 -11.85
CA SER A 143 -0.09 19.70 -10.91
C SER A 143 -0.83 20.75 -11.72
N ALA A 144 -2.16 20.82 -11.61
CA ALA A 144 -2.96 21.88 -12.18
C ALA A 144 -2.53 23.19 -11.49
N HIS A 145 -1.37 23.72 -11.87
CA HIS A 145 -0.95 25.07 -11.59
C HIS A 145 -1.81 25.91 -12.51
N THR A 146 -3.05 26.10 -12.08
CA THR A 146 -3.85 27.22 -12.51
C THR A 146 -2.95 28.41 -12.29
N LEU A 147 -2.53 29.08 -13.37
CA LEU A 147 -1.84 30.36 -13.23
C LEU A 147 -2.70 31.18 -12.26
N PRO A 148 -2.10 31.74 -11.19
CA PRO A 148 -2.85 32.55 -10.25
C PRO A 148 -3.64 33.60 -11.04
N PRO A 149 -4.86 33.96 -10.61
CA PRO A 149 -5.66 34.94 -11.34
C PRO A 149 -4.84 36.23 -11.50
N VAL A 150 -4.46 36.50 -12.76
CA VAL A 150 -3.77 37.72 -13.17
C VAL A 150 -4.79 38.62 -13.86
N ALA A 151 -4.60 39.93 -13.82
CA ALA A 151 -5.46 40.86 -14.56
C ALA A 151 -5.43 40.55 -16.07
N ALA A 152 -6.52 40.84 -16.78
CA ALA A 152 -6.72 40.44 -18.18
C ALA A 152 -5.68 41.04 -19.16
N ASP A 153 -4.98 42.10 -18.75
CA ASP A 153 -3.94 42.81 -19.48
C ASP A 153 -2.51 42.38 -19.10
N GLN A 154 -2.37 41.52 -18.09
CA GLN A 154 -1.08 41.07 -17.58
C GLN A 154 -0.71 39.69 -18.13
N VAL A 155 0.59 39.47 -18.29
CA VAL A 155 1.19 38.21 -18.71
C VAL A 155 2.16 37.72 -17.65
N VAL A 156 2.31 36.40 -17.55
CA VAL A 156 3.25 35.78 -16.60
C VAL A 156 4.56 35.51 -17.31
N VAL A 157 5.63 36.13 -16.81
CA VAL A 157 6.99 35.97 -17.32
C VAL A 157 7.84 35.21 -16.30
N SER A 158 8.54 34.18 -16.77
CA SER A 158 9.54 33.46 -15.97
C SER A 158 10.87 34.20 -16.04
N VAL A 159 11.36 34.64 -14.88
CA VAL A 159 12.69 35.22 -14.73
C VAL A 159 13.57 34.19 -14.02
N PRO A 160 14.56 33.59 -14.71
CA PRO A 160 15.52 32.71 -14.04
C PRO A 160 16.31 33.53 -13.02
N ILE A 161 16.66 32.92 -11.89
CA ILE A 161 17.45 33.57 -10.84
C ILE A 161 18.61 32.65 -10.48
N SER A 162 19.83 33.17 -10.48
CA SER A 162 21.01 32.41 -10.08
C SER A 162 21.16 32.29 -8.55
N ASP A 163 20.63 33.25 -7.79
CA ASP A 163 20.69 33.27 -6.33
C ASP A 163 19.53 32.49 -5.68
N GLN A 164 19.85 31.32 -5.11
CA GLN A 164 18.88 30.47 -4.43
C GLN A 164 18.34 31.09 -3.12
N SER A 165 19.11 31.96 -2.47
CA SER A 165 18.68 32.59 -1.21
C SER A 165 17.50 33.54 -1.42
N LEU A 166 17.46 34.23 -2.56
CA LEU A 166 16.32 35.07 -2.95
C LEU A 166 15.05 34.24 -3.16
N ILE A 167 15.16 33.07 -3.80
CA ILE A 167 14.00 32.18 -4.04
C ILE A 167 13.41 31.68 -2.72
N SER A 168 14.23 31.43 -1.70
CA SER A 168 13.74 31.04 -0.37
C SER A 168 13.09 32.17 0.42
N THR A 169 13.39 33.43 0.06
CA THR A 169 12.89 34.62 0.76
C THR A 169 11.61 35.16 0.13
N VAL A 170 11.53 35.11 -1.21
CA VAL A 170 10.40 35.61 -1.99
C VAL A 170 9.15 34.76 -1.73
N ARG A 171 8.04 35.41 -1.39
CA ARG A 171 6.71 34.80 -1.29
C ARG A 171 5.81 35.20 -2.44
N VAL A 172 4.84 34.35 -2.73
CA VAL A 172 3.75 34.69 -3.67
C VAL A 172 2.95 35.85 -3.08
N GLY A 173 2.79 36.91 -3.85
CA GLY A 173 2.17 38.17 -3.41
C GLY A 173 3.17 39.31 -3.20
N ASP A 174 4.46 39.01 -3.06
CA ASP A 174 5.49 40.04 -2.88
C ASP A 174 5.61 40.95 -4.10
N ARG A 175 6.09 42.16 -3.86
CA ARG A 175 6.38 43.18 -4.88
C ARG A 175 7.86 43.28 -5.12
N VAL A 176 8.26 43.20 -6.38
CA VAL A 176 9.67 43.30 -6.79
C VAL A 176 9.86 44.34 -7.89
N ASP A 177 11.02 44.97 -7.89
CA ASP A 177 11.50 45.79 -8.99
C ASP A 177 12.49 44.98 -9.83
N ALA A 178 12.38 45.04 -11.15
CA ALA A 178 13.26 44.34 -12.07
C ALA A 178 14.22 45.31 -12.77
N TRP A 179 15.49 44.94 -12.81
CA TRP A 179 16.58 45.72 -13.38
C TRP A 179 17.37 44.87 -14.38
N ALA A 180 17.72 45.44 -15.53
CA ALA A 180 18.57 44.77 -16.50
C ALA A 180 20.02 44.84 -16.01
N ALA A 181 20.60 43.71 -15.62
CA ALA A 181 21.91 43.65 -15.01
C ALA A 181 23.01 44.26 -15.90
N ALA A 182 22.93 44.00 -17.22
CA ALA A 182 23.90 44.49 -18.20
C ALA A 182 23.91 46.02 -18.37
N SER A 183 22.78 46.70 -18.12
CA SER A 183 22.64 48.15 -18.36
C SER A 183 22.38 48.97 -17.11
N GLY A 184 22.10 48.33 -15.97
CA GLY A 184 21.65 48.99 -14.75
C GLY A 184 20.31 49.72 -14.90
N ARG A 185 19.58 49.53 -16.01
CA ARG A 185 18.31 50.21 -16.27
C ARG A 185 17.15 49.47 -15.61
N GLN A 186 16.26 50.21 -14.96
CA GLN A 186 15.02 49.65 -14.43
C GLN A 186 14.11 49.22 -15.59
N VAL A 187 13.70 47.96 -15.58
CA VAL A 187 12.86 47.34 -16.61
C VAL A 187 11.39 47.34 -16.19
N GLY A 188 11.15 47.17 -14.89
CA GLY A 188 9.81 47.19 -14.33
C GLY A 188 9.84 47.55 -12.84
N ARG A 189 8.72 48.11 -12.38
CA ARG A 189 8.52 48.55 -11.00
C ARG A 189 7.26 47.90 -10.44
N ASP A 190 7.27 47.55 -9.16
CA ASP A 190 6.10 47.03 -8.44
C ASP A 190 5.48 45.76 -9.04
N LEU A 191 6.34 44.91 -9.62
CA LEU A 191 5.93 43.67 -10.27
C LEU A 191 5.49 42.67 -9.21
N ARG A 192 4.36 42.00 -9.44
CA ARG A 192 3.82 41.04 -8.47
C ARG A 192 4.40 39.65 -8.72
N VAL A 193 4.92 39.03 -7.67
CA VAL A 193 5.30 37.63 -7.69
C VAL A 193 4.04 36.76 -7.65
N VAL A 194 3.85 35.95 -8.69
CA VAL A 194 2.72 35.01 -8.79
C VAL A 194 3.14 33.58 -8.48
N GLY A 195 4.43 33.25 -8.57
CA GLY A 195 4.90 31.91 -8.27
C GLY A 195 6.41 31.81 -8.23
N THR A 196 6.90 30.70 -7.70
CA THR A 196 8.32 30.33 -7.76
C THR A 196 8.44 29.00 -8.48
N VAL A 197 9.48 28.86 -9.29
CA VAL A 197 9.84 27.64 -10.00
C VAL A 197 11.04 27.06 -9.28
N ALA A 198 10.85 25.91 -8.63
CA ALA A 198 11.95 25.19 -8.00
C ALA A 198 12.88 24.62 -9.08
N ALA A 199 14.18 24.56 -8.78
CA ALA A 199 15.13 23.84 -9.60
C ALA A 199 14.72 22.36 -9.59
N VAL A 200 14.44 21.80 -10.77
CA VAL A 200 14.26 20.36 -10.91
C VAL A 200 15.63 19.78 -11.24
N GLN A 201 16.22 19.10 -10.27
CA GLN A 201 17.37 18.24 -10.53
C GLN A 201 16.90 17.14 -11.48
N ALA A 202 17.59 16.97 -12.60
CA ALA A 202 17.38 15.81 -13.44
C ALA A 202 17.90 14.59 -12.66
N ASP A 203 17.01 13.82 -12.03
CA ASP A 203 17.33 12.48 -11.53
C ASP A 203 17.50 11.55 -12.73
N GLY A 204 18.63 11.71 -13.42
CA GLY A 204 18.95 11.05 -14.66
C GLY A 204 20.30 10.38 -14.54
N GLY A 205 20.31 9.04 -14.49
CA GLY A 205 21.53 8.26 -14.73
C GLY A 205 22.21 8.70 -16.03
N ARG A 206 23.48 8.31 -16.19
CA ARG A 206 24.49 8.83 -17.17
C ARG A 206 24.07 8.90 -18.65
N LEU A 207 22.84 8.51 -19.01
CA LEU A 207 22.24 8.57 -20.35
C LEU A 207 21.18 9.69 -20.51
N SER A 208 20.76 10.41 -19.45
CA SER A 208 19.75 11.49 -19.50
C SER A 208 20.32 12.91 -19.60
N ALA A 209 21.56 13.07 -20.09
CA ALA A 209 22.25 14.37 -20.18
C ALA A 209 21.58 15.41 -21.10
N ALA A 210 20.45 15.09 -21.74
CA ALA A 210 19.70 15.98 -22.63
C ALA A 210 18.54 16.72 -21.96
N GLN A 211 18.15 16.37 -20.72
CA GLN A 211 17.20 17.18 -19.97
C GLN A 211 17.95 18.30 -19.26
N ALA A 212 18.05 19.44 -19.93
CA ALA A 212 18.60 20.66 -19.35
C ALA A 212 17.90 20.90 -18.01
N ALA A 213 18.68 20.88 -16.93
CA ALA A 213 18.19 21.21 -15.60
C ALA A 213 17.50 22.57 -15.68
N GLN A 214 16.22 22.62 -15.34
CA GLN A 214 15.47 23.86 -15.39
C GLN A 214 16.02 24.78 -14.28
N PRO A 215 16.60 25.94 -14.61
CA PRO A 215 17.11 26.85 -13.59
C PRO A 215 15.95 27.31 -12.71
N PRO A 216 16.17 27.47 -11.40
CA PRO A 216 15.14 28.00 -10.54
C PRO A 216 14.82 29.45 -10.95
N GLY A 217 13.59 29.87 -10.73
CA GLY A 217 13.12 31.16 -11.21
C GLY A 217 11.88 31.66 -10.49
N VAL A 218 11.52 32.90 -10.77
CA VAL A 218 10.32 33.54 -10.23
C VAL A 218 9.40 33.89 -11.38
N LEU A 219 8.11 33.60 -11.18
CA LEU A 219 7.04 33.98 -12.09
C LEU A 219 6.51 35.34 -11.67
N LEU A 220 6.59 36.31 -12.58
CA LEU A 220 6.12 37.68 -12.36
C LEU A 220 4.91 37.96 -13.23
N ALA A 221 3.87 38.53 -12.63
CA ALA A 221 2.79 39.17 -13.38
C ALA A 221 3.25 40.56 -13.81
N VAL A 222 3.29 40.78 -15.12
CA VAL A 222 3.79 42.00 -15.73
C VAL A 222 2.88 42.43 -16.88
N ASP A 223 2.86 43.73 -17.19
CA ASP A 223 2.20 44.22 -18.39
C ASP A 223 2.97 43.79 -19.64
N ARG A 224 2.29 43.71 -20.79
CA ARG A 224 2.91 43.28 -22.06
C ARG A 224 4.12 44.11 -22.46
N SER A 225 4.14 45.41 -22.15
CA SER A 225 5.27 46.31 -22.42
C SER A 225 6.51 45.94 -21.59
N VAL A 226 6.31 45.62 -20.31
CA VAL A 226 7.37 45.18 -19.39
C VAL A 226 7.86 43.78 -19.77
N ALA A 227 6.97 42.89 -20.22
CA ALA A 227 7.34 41.57 -20.70
C ALA A 227 8.34 41.64 -21.87
N GLY A 228 8.10 42.52 -22.85
CA GLY A 228 9.02 42.74 -23.97
C GLY A 228 10.37 43.28 -23.51
N ALA A 229 10.38 44.21 -22.56
CA ALA A 229 11.61 44.76 -22.01
C ALA A 229 12.42 43.73 -21.19
N LEU A 230 11.74 42.84 -20.44
CA LEU A 230 12.36 41.72 -19.73
C LEU A 230 12.93 40.68 -20.71
N ALA A 231 12.20 40.36 -21.78
CA ALA A 231 12.68 39.43 -22.80
C ALA A 231 13.95 39.94 -23.49
N MET A 232 14.01 41.24 -23.83
CA MET A 232 15.21 41.86 -24.38
C MET A 232 16.37 41.88 -23.38
N ALA A 233 16.10 42.16 -22.09
CA ALA A 233 17.13 42.12 -21.06
C ALA A 233 17.71 40.70 -20.90
N GLN A 234 16.88 39.67 -21.00
CA GLN A 234 17.34 38.27 -20.96
C GLN A 234 18.11 37.85 -22.21
N ALA A 235 17.67 38.27 -23.40
CA ALA A 235 18.34 37.96 -24.66
C ALA A 235 19.78 38.51 -24.75
N GLY A 236 20.08 39.59 -24.00
CA GLY A 236 21.42 40.17 -23.93
C GLY A 236 22.41 39.42 -23.03
N SER A 237 21.97 38.41 -22.27
CA SER A 237 22.85 37.64 -21.38
C SER A 237 23.22 36.29 -21.98
N GLN A 238 24.50 35.93 -21.87
CA GLN A 238 25.02 34.62 -22.28
C GLN A 238 24.77 33.54 -21.21
N SER A 239 24.39 33.92 -19.99
CA SER A 239 24.15 33.00 -18.87
C SER A 239 22.74 33.17 -18.28
N PRO A 240 21.96 32.09 -18.11
CA PRO A 240 20.64 32.16 -17.52
C PRO A 240 20.72 32.55 -16.03
N GLY A 241 19.92 33.53 -15.63
CA GLY A 241 19.78 33.95 -14.22
C GLY A 241 20.62 35.16 -13.78
N THR A 242 21.57 35.62 -14.62
CA THR A 242 22.37 36.83 -14.35
C THR A 242 21.88 38.06 -15.13
N ALA A 243 20.90 37.90 -16.02
CA ALA A 243 20.44 38.95 -16.92
C ALA A 243 19.59 40.02 -16.23
N VAL A 244 18.87 39.63 -15.17
CA VAL A 244 17.89 40.47 -14.48
C VAL A 244 18.15 40.40 -12.98
N LEU A 245 18.31 41.56 -12.36
CA LEU A 245 18.35 41.70 -10.91
C LEU A 245 16.94 42.02 -10.39
N LEU A 246 16.53 41.33 -9.34
CA LEU A 246 15.27 41.58 -8.65
C LEU A 246 15.54 42.21 -7.29
N ALA A 247 14.93 43.36 -7.04
CA ALA A 247 14.95 44.00 -5.73
C ALA A 247 13.59 43.77 -5.03
N LEU A 248 13.62 43.10 -3.89
CA LEU A 248 12.44 42.88 -3.04
C LEU A 248 12.04 44.18 -2.35
N ARG A 249 10.75 44.52 -2.38
CA ARG A 249 10.20 45.56 -1.50
C ARG A 249 9.48 44.92 -0.33
N PRO A 250 9.75 45.36 0.91
CA PRO A 250 8.93 44.97 2.04
C PRO A 250 7.52 45.53 1.83
N THR A 251 6.53 44.63 1.88
CA THR A 251 5.12 45.01 2.00
C THR A 251 4.88 45.38 3.46
N THR A 252 4.82 46.68 3.76
CA THR A 252 4.26 47.19 5.03
C THR A 252 2.76 46.98 5.09
#